data_AF-A0A8T7I614-F1
#
_entry.id   AF-A0A8T7I614-F1
#
_cell.length_a   1.000
_cell.length_b   1.000
_cell.length_c   1.000
_cell.angle_alpha   90.00
_cell.angle_beta   90.00
_cell.angle_gamma   90.00
#
_symmetry.space_group_name_H-M   'P 1'
#
loop_
_entity.id
_entity.type
_entity.pdbx_description
1 polymer ?
#
loop_
_entity_poly.entity_id
_entity_poly.type
_entity_poly.pdbx_seq_one_letter_code
_entity_poly.pdbx_strand_id
1 'polypeptide(L)'
;MDVNYTPSKSIYDGANYIKPSSPIHKPCPNMEGIANPDPKKLERSRFLLQKLREKYGIKKRVKPQSNPMTYTCTEAGCIEPWGTVSNGEPY
;
A
#
# COMPACT_ATOMS: atom_id res chain seq x y z
N MET A 1 8.57 -15.73 -10.78
CA MET A 1 7.41 -15.37 -9.92
C MET A 1 7.83 -14.10 -9.22
N ASP A 2 7.49 -12.93 -9.77
CA ASP A 2 8.30 -11.71 -9.54
C ASP A 2 7.73 -10.80 -8.45
N VAL A 3 6.88 -11.33 -7.57
CA VAL A 3 6.32 -10.57 -6.44
C VAL A 3 6.37 -11.45 -5.20
N ASN A 4 7.30 -11.15 -4.30
CA ASN A 4 7.29 -11.71 -2.94
C ASN A 4 6.08 -11.14 -2.21
N TYR A 5 5.04 -11.96 -2.02
CA TYR A 5 3.87 -11.57 -1.24
C TYR A 5 4.29 -11.37 0.22
N THR A 6 4.12 -10.16 0.72
CA THR A 6 4.20 -9.87 2.15
C THR A 6 2.80 -9.48 2.62
N PRO A 7 2.26 -10.14 3.66
CA PRO A 7 0.97 -9.74 4.21
C PRO A 7 1.07 -8.32 4.77
N SER A 8 0.09 -7.48 4.47
CA SER A 8 0.01 -6.12 5.01
C SER A 8 -0.17 -6.18 6.52
N LYS A 9 0.72 -5.53 7.28
CA LYS A 9 0.54 -5.31 8.71
C LYS A 9 -0.36 -4.10 8.91
N SER A 10 -1.45 -4.28 9.64
CA SER A 10 -2.31 -3.18 10.08
C SER A 10 -1.54 -2.29 11.05
N ILE A 11 -1.70 -0.97 10.95
CA ILE A 11 -1.21 -0.02 11.97
C ILE A 11 -1.92 -0.18 13.32
N TYR A 12 -3.02 -0.94 13.34
CA TYR A 12 -3.83 -1.23 14.52
C TYR A 12 -3.45 -2.55 15.21
N ASP A 13 -2.52 -3.33 14.65
CA ASP A 13 -2.14 -4.66 15.18
C ASP A 13 -0.65 -4.68 15.60
N GLY A 14 -0.34 -5.24 16.77
CA GLY A 14 1.04 -5.52 17.24
C GLY A 14 1.54 -4.66 18.41
N ALA A 15 2.85 -4.71 18.69
CA ALA A 15 3.48 -4.12 19.89
C ALA A 15 3.48 -2.57 19.93
N ASN A 16 3.26 -1.91 18.79
CA ASN A 16 3.20 -0.44 18.65
C ASN A 16 1.83 -0.01 18.07
N TYR A 17 0.72 -0.48 18.65
CA TYR A 17 -0.61 -0.23 18.10
C TYR A 17 -1.12 1.20 18.39
N ILE A 18 -1.71 1.83 17.39
CA ILE A 18 -2.55 3.03 17.56
C ILE A 18 -3.98 2.53 17.83
N LYS A 19 -4.67 3.05 18.84
CA LYS A 19 -6.06 2.64 19.13
C LYS A 19 -7.01 3.25 18.07
N PRO A 20 -7.78 2.45 17.33
CA PRO A 20 -8.74 2.99 16.37
C PRO A 20 -9.84 3.77 17.09
N SER A 21 -10.16 4.97 16.59
CA SER A 21 -11.22 5.84 17.13
C SER A 21 -12.64 5.33 16.82
N SER A 22 -12.78 4.45 15.82
CA SER A 22 -14.05 3.90 15.35
C SER A 22 -13.86 2.49 14.76
N PRO A 23 -14.87 1.59 14.85
CA PRO A 23 -14.82 0.25 14.27
C PRO A 23 -14.54 0.21 12.77
N ILE A 24 -14.86 1.26 12.02
CA ILE A 24 -14.60 1.35 10.57
C ILE A 24 -13.11 1.41 10.23
N HIS A 25 -12.27 1.79 11.19
CA HIS A 25 -10.82 1.86 11.01
C HIS A 25 -10.12 0.52 11.24
N LYS A 26 -10.82 -0.47 11.79
CA LYS A 26 -10.28 -1.81 11.94
C LYS A 26 -10.23 -2.52 10.57
N PRO A 27 -9.28 -3.43 10.35
CA PRO A 27 -9.34 -4.34 9.20
C PRO A 27 -10.70 -5.04 9.16
N CYS A 28 -11.24 -5.24 7.94
CA CYS A 28 -12.53 -5.91 7.79
C CYS A 28 -12.51 -7.28 8.50
N PRO A 29 -13.47 -7.55 9.41
CA PRO A 29 -13.43 -8.72 10.27
C PRO A 29 -13.46 -10.05 9.52
N ASN A 30 -14.09 -10.10 8.33
CA ASN A 30 -14.10 -11.29 7.49
C ASN A 30 -13.30 -11.09 6.21
N MET A 31 -11.99 -11.25 6.34
CA MET A 31 -11.06 -11.56 5.24
C MET A 31 -10.75 -13.08 5.20
N GLU A 32 -11.64 -13.93 5.74
CA GLU A 32 -11.43 -15.39 5.86
C GLU A 32 -11.15 -16.08 4.52
N GLY A 33 -11.74 -15.58 3.42
CA GLY A 33 -11.49 -16.06 2.06
C GLY A 33 -10.07 -15.76 1.52
N ILE A 34 -9.28 -14.98 2.24
CA ILE A 34 -7.89 -14.62 1.89
C ILE A 34 -6.87 -15.36 2.78
N ALA A 35 -7.31 -15.92 3.92
CA ALA A 35 -6.41 -16.60 4.86
C ALA A 35 -5.81 -17.90 4.30
N ASN A 36 -6.60 -18.67 3.53
CA ASN A 36 -6.11 -19.89 2.88
C ASN A 36 -6.83 -20.14 1.54
N PRO A 37 -6.49 -19.38 0.49
CA PRO A 37 -7.15 -19.50 -0.80
C PRO A 37 -6.73 -20.79 -1.52
N ASP A 38 -7.70 -21.54 -2.06
CA ASP A 38 -7.44 -22.72 -2.88
C ASP A 38 -6.59 -22.35 -4.12
N PRO A 39 -5.39 -22.93 -4.30
CA PRO A 39 -4.45 -22.54 -5.35
C PRO A 39 -5.03 -22.75 -6.76
N LYS A 40 -5.85 -23.79 -6.97
CA LYS A 40 -6.46 -24.07 -8.27
C LYS A 40 -7.51 -23.02 -8.64
N LYS A 41 -8.30 -22.59 -7.66
CA LYS A 41 -9.29 -21.51 -7.85
C LYS A 41 -8.59 -20.19 -8.11
N LEU A 42 -7.48 -19.92 -7.42
CA LEU A 42 -6.66 -18.73 -7.66
C LEU A 42 -6.12 -18.69 -9.08
N GLU A 43 -5.47 -19.76 -9.56
CA GLU A 43 -4.94 -19.81 -10.92
C GLU A 43 -6.01 -19.61 -11.98
N ARG A 44 -7.15 -20.31 -11.84
CA ARG A 44 -8.30 -20.16 -12.74
C ARG A 44 -8.82 -18.72 -12.75
N SER A 45 -8.96 -18.09 -11.59
CA SER A 45 -9.43 -16.70 -11.50
C SER A 45 -8.46 -15.72 -12.18
N ARG A 46 -7.15 -15.91 -12.00
CA ARG A 46 -6.10 -15.09 -12.63
C ARG A 46 -6.14 -15.22 -14.15
N PHE A 47 -6.31 -16.44 -14.66
CA PHE A 47 -6.45 -16.72 -16.08
C PHE A 47 -7.68 -16.03 -16.70
N LEU A 48 -8.84 -16.12 -16.03
CA LEU A 48 -10.06 -15.46 -16.50
C LEU A 48 -9.94 -13.94 -16.50
N LEU A 49 -9.36 -13.37 -15.44
CA LEU A 49 -9.10 -11.93 -15.37
C LEU A 49 -8.16 -11.46 -16.47
N GLN A 50 -7.14 -12.25 -16.81
CA GLN A 50 -6.25 -11.94 -17.93
C GLN A 50 -7.01 -11.92 -19.26
N LYS A 51 -7.82 -12.94 -19.55
CA LYS A 51 -8.65 -12.98 -20.77
C LYS A 51 -9.60 -11.78 -20.88
N LEU A 52 -10.23 -11.39 -19.77
CA LEU A 52 -11.09 -10.22 -19.74
C LEU A 52 -10.30 -8.93 -20.04
N ARG A 53 -9.13 -8.75 -19.41
CA ARG A 53 -8.27 -7.59 -19.67
C ARG A 53 -7.86 -7.50 -21.13
N GLU A 54 -7.47 -8.62 -21.73
CA GLU A 54 -7.10 -8.70 -23.15
C GLU A 54 -8.29 -8.34 -24.05
N LYS A 55 -9.47 -8.91 -23.79
CA LYS A 55 -10.71 -8.63 -24.54
C LYS A 55 -11.09 -7.15 -24.53
N TYR A 56 -10.93 -6.48 -23.39
CA TYR A 56 -11.31 -5.06 -23.23
C TYR A 56 -10.14 -4.09 -23.39
N GLY A 57 -8.96 -4.56 -23.79
CA GLY A 57 -7.77 -3.71 -23.94
C GLY A 57 -7.28 -3.05 -22.63
N ILE A 58 -7.67 -3.59 -21.47
CA ILE A 58 -7.30 -3.05 -20.16
C ILE A 58 -5.86 -3.44 -19.85
N LYS A 59 -4.92 -2.55 -20.17
CA LYS A 59 -3.51 -2.73 -19.83
C LYS A 59 -3.27 -2.35 -18.37
N LYS A 60 -2.45 -3.14 -17.67
CA LYS A 60 -1.99 -2.77 -16.34
C LYS A 60 -1.14 -1.50 -16.47
N ARG A 61 -1.51 -0.43 -15.77
CA ARG A 61 -0.73 0.82 -15.80
C ARG A 61 0.69 0.53 -15.30
N VAL A 62 1.69 0.94 -16.06
CA VAL A 62 3.07 0.98 -15.59
C VAL A 62 3.10 1.94 -14.41
N LYS A 63 3.43 1.43 -13.22
CA LYS A 63 3.61 2.31 -12.06
C LYS A 63 4.91 3.10 -12.29
N PRO A 64 4.88 4.43 -12.21
CA PRO A 64 6.12 5.19 -12.18
C PRO A 64 6.95 4.71 -10.98
N GLN A 65 8.28 4.78 -11.10
CA GLN A 65 9.14 4.63 -9.92
C GLN A 65 8.74 5.72 -8.91
N SER A 66 8.53 5.32 -7.66
CA SER A 66 8.28 6.28 -6.59
C SER A 66 9.54 7.08 -6.38
N ASN A 67 9.43 8.41 -6.36
CA ASN A 67 10.54 9.27 -5.97
C ASN A 67 10.94 8.94 -4.52
N PRO A 68 12.25 8.88 -4.22
CA PRO A 68 12.70 8.68 -2.86
C PRO A 68 12.23 9.85 -1.97
N MET A 69 11.63 9.55 -0.82
CA MET A 69 11.35 10.53 0.22
C MET A 69 12.64 10.79 1.01
N THR A 70 13.59 11.50 0.39
CA THR A 70 14.78 12.00 1.09
C THR A 70 14.46 13.37 1.69
N TYR A 71 14.54 13.48 3.02
CA TYR A 71 14.46 14.74 3.74
C TYR A 71 15.86 15.32 3.87
N THR A 72 16.07 16.57 3.44
CA THR A 72 17.31 17.30 3.72
C THR A 72 17.04 18.33 4.80
N CYS A 73 17.56 18.06 6.00
CA CYS A 73 17.44 18.98 7.13
C CYS A 73 18.63 19.95 7.16
N THR A 74 18.31 21.23 7.31
CA THR A 74 19.24 22.34 7.48
C THR A 74 18.92 23.07 8.79
N GLU A 75 19.72 24.04 9.20
CA GLU A 75 19.44 24.86 10.39
C GLU A 75 18.10 25.61 10.30
N ALA A 76 17.63 25.89 9.08
CA ALA A 76 16.34 26.55 8.82
C ALA A 76 15.13 25.58 8.82
N GLY A 77 15.33 24.29 9.05
CA GLY A 77 14.29 23.25 9.02
C GLY A 77 14.54 22.15 8.00
N CYS A 78 13.56 21.24 7.86
CA CYS A 78 13.63 20.11 6.95
C CYS A 78 12.87 20.37 5.66
N ILE A 79 13.56 20.26 4.52
CA ILE A 79 12.98 20.43 3.21
C ILE A 79 12.27 19.13 2.82
N GLU A 80 10.97 19.24 2.59
CA GLU A 80 10.13 18.15 2.13
C GLU A 80 10.31 17.92 0.61
N PRO A 81 10.06 16.70 0.11
CA PRO A 81 10.20 16.39 -1.32
C PRO A 81 9.32 17.22 -2.27
N TRP A 82 8.31 17.93 -1.75
CA TRP A 82 7.42 18.83 -2.49
C TRP A 82 7.70 20.32 -2.27
N GLY A 83 8.84 20.67 -1.64
CA GLY A 83 9.39 22.03 -1.62
C GLY A 83 8.97 22.90 -0.43
N THR A 84 8.16 22.38 0.50
CA THR A 84 7.84 23.03 1.77
C THR A 84 8.94 22.77 2.81
N VAL A 85 9.15 23.72 3.71
CA VAL A 85 10.04 23.58 4.86
C VAL A 85 9.19 23.31 6.09
N SER A 86 9.41 22.16 6.74
CA SER A 86 8.78 21.83 8.02
C SER A 86 9.74 22.13 9.18
N ASN A 87 9.17 22.47 10.34
CA ASN A 87 9.90 22.75 11.59
C ASN A 87 10.89 23.94 11.51
N GLY A 88 10.66 24.90 10.61
CA GLY A 88 11.39 26.17 10.61
C GLY A 88 10.83 27.16 11.64
N GLU A 89 11.69 27.93 12.29
CA GLU A 89 11.26 29.02 13.18
C GLU A 89 10.62 30.16 12.35
N PRO A 90 9.44 30.66 12.74
CA PRO A 90 8.89 31.88 12.13
C PRO A 90 9.77 33.08 12.54
N TYR A 91 10.19 33.86 11.54
CA TYR A 91 10.94 35.11 11.70
C TYR A 91 10.27 36.10 12.64
#